data_AF-A0A7X6A7H5-F1
#
_entry.id   AF-A0A7X6A7H5-F1
#
_cell.length_a   1.000
_cell.length_b   1.000
_cell.length_c   1.000
_cell.angle_alpha   90.00
_cell.angle_beta   90.00
_cell.angle_gamma   90.00
#
_symmetry.space_group_name_H-M   'P 1'
#
loop_
_entity.id
_entity.type
_entity.pdbx_description
1 polymer ?
#
loop_
_entity_poly.entity_id
_entity_poly.type
_entity_poly.pdbx_seq_one_letter_code
_entity_poly.pdbx_strand_id
1 'polypeptide(L)'
;MLAPSFAGRDEGLTEENLQARVRGVLLMALSNKFGWLVLTTGNKSELAVGYSTLYGDTAGAYAVIKDVYKTDVYRLARRYNERAGREVIPEAVITKAPS
;
A
#
# COMPACT_ATOMS: atom_id res chain seq x y z
N MET A 1 0.37 16.95 19.40
CA MET A 1 -0.96 17.53 19.14
C MET A 1 -2.10 16.62 19.60
N LEU A 2 -2.11 15.32 19.27
CA LEU A 2 -3.20 14.41 19.69
C LEU A 2 -3.06 13.80 21.10
N ALA A 3 -1.86 13.78 21.67
CA ALA A 3 -1.60 13.12 22.96
C ALA A 3 -2.55 13.52 24.11
N PRO A 4 -2.91 14.81 24.31
CA PRO A 4 -3.88 15.18 25.35
C PRO A 4 -5.28 14.59 25.09
N SER A 5 -5.70 14.52 23.82
CA SER A 5 -7.00 13.97 23.43
C SER A 5 -7.07 12.45 23.55
N PHE A 6 -5.92 11.76 23.53
CA PHE A 6 -5.83 10.29 23.62
C PHE A 6 -5.45 9.80 25.02
N ALA A 7 -5.36 10.69 26.02
CA ALA A 7 -4.94 10.33 27.37
C ALA A 7 -5.81 9.20 27.97
N GLY A 8 -5.15 8.16 28.50
CA GLY A 8 -5.81 7.00 29.10
C GLY A 8 -6.42 6.01 28.10
N ARG A 9 -6.09 6.12 26.81
CA ARG A 9 -6.43 5.13 25.78
C ARG A 9 -5.17 4.41 25.31
N ASP A 10 -5.31 3.12 25.04
CA ASP A 10 -4.26 2.32 24.43
C ASP A 10 -4.13 2.65 22.94
N GLU A 11 -2.92 2.50 22.39
CA GLU A 11 -2.69 2.59 20.95
C GLU A 11 -3.42 1.48 20.20
N GLY A 12 -3.86 1.77 18.98
CA GLY A 12 -4.43 0.77 18.09
C GLY A 12 -4.68 1.29 16.69
N LEU A 13 -5.81 0.88 16.10
CA LEU A 13 -6.15 1.15 14.71
C LEU A 13 -6.17 2.65 14.35
N THR A 14 -6.43 3.52 15.33
CA THR A 14 -6.43 4.97 15.11
C THR A 14 -5.03 5.47 14.74
N GLU A 15 -4.02 5.07 15.50
CA GLU A 15 -2.61 5.43 15.30
C GLU A 15 -2.06 4.81 14.01
N GLU A 16 -2.40 3.55 13.73
CA GLU A 16 -2.03 2.86 12.49
C GLU A 16 -2.60 3.57 11.25
N ASN A 17 -3.90 3.91 11.27
CA ASN A 17 -4.55 4.65 10.19
C ASN A 17 -3.96 6.06 10.03
N LEU A 18 -3.57 6.71 11.13
CA LEU A 18 -2.91 8.01 11.06
C LEU A 18 -1.57 7.91 10.31
N GLN A 19 -0.76 6.89 10.61
CA GLN A 19 0.50 6.66 9.90
C GLN A 19 0.28 6.45 8.40
N ALA A 20 -0.73 5.65 8.01
CA ALA A 20 -1.06 5.45 6.60
C ALA A 20 -1.43 6.77 5.90
N ARG A 21 -2.24 7.63 6.54
CA ARG A 21 -2.61 8.94 6.00
C ARG A 21 -1.42 9.90 5.89
N VAL A 22 -0.52 9.90 6.87
CA VAL A 22 0.71 10.71 6.80
C VAL A 22 1.58 10.31 5.61
N ARG A 23 1.74 9.01 5.33
CA ARG A 23 2.45 8.53 4.13
C ARG A 23 1.80 9.04 2.84
N GLY A 24 0.47 9.00 2.75
CA GLY A 24 -0.29 9.55 1.62
C GLY A 24 -0.03 11.04 1.40
N VAL A 25 -0.08 11.84 2.47
CA VAL A 25 0.22 13.29 2.40
C VAL A 25 1.63 13.57 1.90
N LEU A 26 2.64 12.81 2.36
CA LEU A 26 4.02 12.97 1.93
C LEU A 26 4.18 12.67 0.42
N LEU A 27 3.60 11.58 -0.07
CA LEU A 27 3.65 11.24 -1.50
C LEU A 27 2.94 12.28 -2.36
N MET A 28 1.79 12.78 -1.92
CA MET A 28 1.08 13.85 -2.62
C MET A 28 1.87 15.17 -2.62
N ALA A 29 2.59 15.50 -1.55
CA ALA A 29 3.47 16.67 -1.52
C ALA A 29 4.60 16.55 -2.56
N LEU A 30 5.21 15.38 -2.68
CA LEU A 30 6.23 15.11 -3.71
C LEU A 30 5.62 15.19 -5.12
N SER A 31 4.45 14.59 -5.34
CA SER A 31 3.71 14.68 -6.60
C SER A 31 3.43 16.13 -7.01
N ASN A 32 2.92 16.95 -6.08
CA ASN A 32 2.64 18.36 -6.33
C ASN A 32 3.91 19.15 -6.64
N LYS A 33 5.03 18.85 -5.96
CA LYS A 33 6.30 19.55 -6.15
C LYS A 33 6.97 19.21 -7.48
N PHE A 34 6.91 17.93 -7.89
CA PHE A 34 7.71 17.40 -9.00
C PHE A 34 6.88 17.00 -10.23
N GLY A 35 5.56 17.12 -10.17
CA GLY A 35 4.65 16.69 -11.25
C GLY A 35 4.57 15.17 -11.43
N TRP A 36 4.93 14.38 -10.42
CA TRP A 36 4.92 12.92 -10.50
C TRP A 36 3.52 12.34 -10.32
N LEU A 37 3.26 11.19 -10.94
CA LEU A 37 2.03 10.43 -10.74
C LEU A 37 2.21 9.46 -9.57
N VAL A 38 1.43 9.62 -8.50
CA VAL A 38 1.43 8.65 -7.39
C VAL A 38 0.66 7.40 -7.81
N LEU A 39 1.34 6.26 -7.81
CA LEU A 39 0.72 4.96 -8.02
C LEU A 39 0.38 4.31 -6.68
N THR A 40 -0.86 3.90 -6.49
CA THR A 40 -1.25 3.12 -5.31
C THR A 40 -1.14 1.63 -5.60
N THR A 41 -0.93 0.86 -4.53
CA THR A 41 -0.60 -0.58 -4.63
C THR A 41 -1.74 -1.49 -4.16
N GLY A 42 -2.94 -0.94 -3.98
CA GLY A 42 -4.13 -1.72 -3.60
C GLY A 42 -4.54 -2.70 -4.69
N ASN A 43 -4.77 -3.95 -4.30
CA ASN A 43 -5.22 -5.02 -5.20
C ASN A 43 -6.72 -5.34 -5.03
N LYS A 44 -7.27 -6.14 -5.94
CA LYS A 44 -8.72 -6.44 -5.96
C LYS A 44 -9.22 -7.11 -4.69
N SER A 45 -8.41 -7.97 -4.08
CA SER A 45 -8.79 -8.66 -2.84
C SER A 45 -8.94 -7.68 -1.67
N GLU A 46 -8.03 -6.71 -1.53
CA GLU A 46 -8.10 -5.66 -0.50
C GLU A 46 -9.32 -4.76 -0.69
N LEU A 47 -9.54 -4.32 -1.94
CA LEU A 47 -10.67 -3.46 -2.29
C LEU A 47 -12.02 -4.16 -2.08
N ALA A 48 -12.11 -5.46 -2.40
CA ALA A 48 -13.36 -6.22 -2.29
C ALA A 48 -13.87 -6.35 -0.86
N VAL A 49 -12.98 -6.32 0.14
CA VAL A 49 -13.35 -6.45 1.56
C VAL A 49 -13.15 -5.15 2.34
N GLY A 50 -12.74 -4.07 1.68
CA GLY A 50 -12.46 -2.79 2.32
C GLY A 50 -11.23 -2.80 3.24
N TYR A 51 -10.28 -3.72 3.03
CA TYR A 51 -9.05 -3.81 3.83
C TYR A 51 -8.04 -2.76 3.34
N SER A 52 -8.30 -1.50 3.70
CA SER A 52 -7.48 -0.34 3.32
C SER A 52 -7.71 0.83 4.26
N THR A 53 -6.79 1.80 4.28
CA THR A 53 -7.02 3.07 4.98
C THR A 53 -7.46 4.14 3.98
N LEU A 54 -8.69 4.62 4.12
CA LEU A 54 -9.17 5.72 3.29
C LEU A 54 -8.28 6.97 3.45
N TYR A 55 -7.84 7.52 2.31
CA TYR A 55 -6.89 8.63 2.21
C TYR A 55 -5.47 8.31 2.71
N GLY A 56 -5.17 7.02 2.97
CA GLY A 56 -3.84 6.52 3.28
C GLY A 56 -3.23 5.80 2.09
N ASP A 57 -3.19 4.47 2.13
CA ASP A 57 -2.72 3.60 1.03
C ASP A 57 -3.52 3.78 -0.28
N THR A 58 -4.76 4.25 -0.17
CA THR A 58 -5.63 4.62 -1.30
C THR A 58 -5.35 6.02 -1.87
N ALA A 59 -4.48 6.83 -1.25
CA ALA A 59 -4.15 8.17 -1.73
C ALA A 59 -3.15 8.13 -2.88
N GLY A 60 -3.65 8.19 -4.10
CA GLY A 60 -2.85 8.37 -5.31
C GLY A 60 -3.72 8.47 -6.55
N ALA A 61 -3.08 8.71 -7.69
CA ALA A 61 -3.78 9.02 -8.93
C ALA A 61 -4.22 7.76 -9.70
N TYR A 62 -3.47 6.66 -9.59
CA TYR A 62 -3.81 5.42 -10.29
C TYR A 62 -3.37 4.17 -9.54
N ALA A 63 -4.28 3.20 -9.45
CA ALA A 63 -4.04 1.90 -8.83
C ALA A 63 -3.80 0.86 -9.93
N VAL A 64 -2.53 0.55 -10.22
CA VAL A 64 -2.13 -0.27 -11.36
C VAL A 64 -2.72 -1.68 -11.30
N ILE A 65 -2.83 -2.24 -10.10
CA ILE A 65 -3.26 -3.63 -9.86
C ILE A 65 -4.65 -3.72 -9.20
N LYS A 66 -5.46 -2.65 -9.28
CA LYS A 66 -6.79 -2.59 -8.63
C LYS A 66 -7.75 -3.71 -9.03
N ASP A 67 -7.57 -4.28 -10.23
CA ASP A 67 -8.42 -5.34 -10.75
C ASP A 67 -7.72 -6.73 -10.77
N VAL A 68 -6.61 -6.87 -10.05
CA VAL A 68 -5.86 -8.13 -9.94
C VAL A 68 -6.08 -8.73 -8.55
N TYR A 69 -6.51 -9.98 -8.47
CA TYR A 69 -6.62 -10.68 -7.18
C TYR A 69 -5.25 -10.94 -6.57
N LYS A 70 -5.17 -10.98 -5.23
CA LYS A 70 -3.91 -11.20 -4.52
C LYS A 70 -3.17 -12.46 -4.99
N THR A 71 -3.89 -13.54 -5.25
CA THR A 71 -3.34 -14.79 -5.79
C THR A 71 -2.68 -14.59 -7.15
N ASP A 72 -3.26 -13.78 -8.03
CA ASP A 72 -2.71 -13.47 -9.34
C ASP A 72 -1.53 -12.47 -9.25
N VAL A 73 -1.51 -11.58 -8.26
CA VAL A 73 -0.32 -10.74 -7.98
C VAL A 73 0.92 -11.61 -7.71
N TYR A 74 0.79 -12.67 -6.89
CA TYR A 74 1.89 -13.61 -6.65
C TYR A 74 2.31 -14.36 -7.92
N ARG A 75 1.35 -14.82 -8.73
CA ARG A 75 1.64 -15.50 -10.01
C ARG A 75 2.35 -14.57 -10.99
N LEU A 76 1.91 -13.31 -11.10
CA LEU A 76 2.53 -12.29 -11.94
C LEU A 76 3.96 -11.97 -11.50
N ALA A 77 4.21 -11.87 -10.20
CA ALA A 77 5.56 -11.63 -9.66
C ALA A 77 6.53 -12.75 -10.05
N ARG A 78 6.12 -14.02 -9.88
CA ARG A 78 6.91 -15.18 -10.29
C ARG A 78 7.15 -15.21 -11.80
N ARG A 79 6.09 -15.01 -12.59
CA ARG A 79 6.16 -14.97 -14.05
C ARG A 79 7.07 -13.86 -14.56
N TYR A 80 7.10 -12.71 -13.88
CA TYR A 80 7.96 -11.60 -14.24
C TYR A 80 9.45 -11.92 -14.02
N ASN A 81 9.80 -12.53 -12.88
CA ASN A 81 11.16 -13.01 -12.63
C ASN A 81 11.60 -14.07 -13.65
N GLU A 82 10.74 -15.06 -13.94
CA GLU A 82 11.01 -16.07 -14.98
C GLU A 82 11.31 -15.41 -16.33
N ARG A 83 10.47 -14.47 -16.76
CA ARG A 83 10.64 -13.75 -18.02
C ARG A 83 11.93 -12.90 -18.03
N ALA A 84 12.30 -12.33 -16.89
CA ALA A 84 13.51 -11.53 -16.75
C ALA A 84 14.79 -12.39 -16.71
N GLY A 85 14.68 -13.71 -16.49
CA GLY A 85 15.83 -14.62 -16.35
C GLY A 85 16.68 -14.34 -15.10
N ARG A 86 16.18 -13.53 -14.17
CA ARG A 86 16.84 -13.15 -12.92
C ARG A 86 15.82 -12.75 -11.87
N GLU A 87 16.26 -12.70 -10.63
CA GLU A 87 15.46 -12.16 -9.53
C GLU A 87 15.35 -10.64 -9.66
N VAL A 88 14.18 -10.14 -10.05
CA VAL A 88 13.86 -8.70 -10.03
C VAL A 88 13.01 -8.36 -8.81
N ILE A 89 12.03 -9.21 -8.50
CA ILE A 89 11.24 -9.17 -7.27
C ILE A 89 11.83 -10.23 -6.34
N PRO A 90 12.41 -9.86 -5.18
CA PRO A 90 13.05 -10.82 -4.29
C PRO A 90 12.10 -11.93 -3.81
N GLU A 91 12.53 -13.19 -3.79
CA GLU A 91 11.72 -14.32 -3.34
C GLU A 91 11.27 -14.15 -1.87
N ALA A 92 12.07 -13.47 -1.06
CA ALA A 92 11.71 -13.11 0.31
C ALA A 92 10.45 -12.22 0.40
N VAL A 93 10.18 -11.38 -0.61
CA VAL A 93 8.95 -10.57 -0.68
C VAL A 93 7.74 -11.43 -1.08
N ILE A 94 7.96 -12.44 -1.94
CA ILE A 94 6.90 -13.32 -2.46
C ILE A 94 6.49 -14.37 -1.43
N THR A 95 7.42 -14.84 -0.60
CA THR A 95 7.19 -15.89 0.41
C THR A 95 6.82 -15.35 1.79
N LYS A 96 7.04 -14.05 2.04
CA LYS A 96 6.62 -13.41 3.28
C LYS A 96 5.10 -13.52 3.46
N ALA A 97 4.69 -14.03 4.62
CA ALA A 97 3.28 -14.06 5.00
C ALA A 97 2.71 -12.62 5.05
N PRO A 98 1.45 -12.40 4.62
CA PRO A 98 0.77 -11.13 4.84
C PRO A 98 0.80 -10.77 6.33
N SER A 99 1.18 -9.53 6.64
CA SER A 99 1.27 -8.97 7.99
C SER A 99 0.28 -7.82 8.15
#